data_AF-A0A7L4P6X9-F1
#
_entry.id   AF-A0A7L4P6X9-F1
#
_cell.length_a   1.000
_cell.length_b   1.000
_cell.length_c   1.000
_cell.angle_alpha   90.00
_cell.angle_beta   90.00
_cell.angle_gamma   90.00
#
_symmetry.space_group_name_H-M   'P 1'
#
loop_
_entity.id
_entity.type
_entity.pdbx_description
1 polymer ?
#
loop_
_entity_poly.entity_id
_entity_poly.type
_entity_poly.pdbx_seq_one_letter_code
_entity_poly.pdbx_strand_id
1 'polypeptide(L)'
;MYEVIVKFVETGDYAYLEQAAREALRSGAYLEHVLDLILLTPAEELPPSAKRLAAGVKRVVKSADCGALPPRLVVPCEIAKRRLGLIEVDEEEVPEVEALGVARVVYAFCKAVGVIVQ
;
A
#
# COMPACT_ATOMS: atom_id res chain seq x y z
N MET A 1 -10.97 5.11 -12.12
CA MET A 1 -9.83 5.12 -11.18
C MET A 1 -8.51 4.79 -11.86
N TYR A 2 -8.44 3.79 -12.74
CA TYR A 2 -7.25 3.58 -13.57
C TYR A 2 -6.79 4.85 -14.32
N GLU A 3 -7.73 5.63 -14.86
CA GLU A 3 -7.44 6.94 -15.48
C GLU A 3 -6.76 7.94 -14.54
N VAL A 4 -7.04 7.90 -13.24
CA VAL A 4 -6.42 8.81 -12.25
C VAL A 4 -4.96 8.42 -12.03
N ILE A 5 -4.69 7.11 -11.92
CA ILE A 5 -3.33 6.57 -11.82
C ILE A 5 -2.53 6.93 -13.07
N VAL A 6 -3.11 6.73 -14.26
CA VAL A 6 -2.46 7.11 -15.53
C VAL A 6 -2.14 8.59 -15.59
N LYS A 7 -3.09 9.47 -15.20
CA LYS A 7 -2.84 10.91 -15.16
C LYS A 7 -1.69 11.30 -14.23
N PHE A 8 -1.59 10.68 -13.04
CA PHE A 8 -0.44 10.93 -12.17
C PHE A 8 0.88 10.56 -12.86
N VAL A 9 0.94 9.40 -13.51
CA VAL A 9 2.14 8.95 -14.25
C VAL A 9 2.48 9.90 -15.39
N GLU A 10 1.48 10.44 -16.10
CA GLU A 10 1.68 11.36 -17.22
C GLU A 10 2.12 12.76 -16.77
N THR A 11 1.60 13.27 -15.66
CA THR A 11 1.77 14.68 -15.28
C THR A 11 2.65 14.92 -14.07
N GLY A 12 2.85 13.92 -13.21
CA GLY A 12 3.49 14.07 -11.91
C GLY A 12 2.67 14.89 -10.89
N ASP A 13 1.40 15.19 -11.18
CA ASP A 13 0.57 16.03 -10.31
C ASP A 13 0.01 15.22 -9.12
N TYR A 14 0.53 15.53 -7.92
CA TYR A 14 0.16 14.88 -6.66
C TYR A 14 -1.34 14.97 -6.30
N ALA A 15 -2.12 15.86 -6.91
CA ALA A 15 -3.57 15.86 -6.75
C ALA A 15 -4.21 14.56 -7.25
N TYR A 16 -3.66 13.96 -8.32
CA TYR A 16 -4.14 12.66 -8.82
C TYR A 16 -3.73 11.51 -7.89
N LEU A 17 -2.51 11.54 -7.33
CA LEU A 17 -2.09 10.56 -6.33
C LEU A 17 -2.97 10.64 -5.07
N GLU A 18 -3.26 11.85 -4.61
CA GLU A 18 -4.17 12.10 -3.49
C GLU A 18 -5.58 11.53 -3.75
N GLN A 19 -6.12 11.74 -4.96
CA GLN A 19 -7.41 11.19 -5.35
C GLN A 19 -7.38 9.66 -5.42
N ALA A 20 -6.32 9.08 -5.99
CA ALA A 20 -6.16 7.63 -6.07
C ALA A 20 -6.05 6.99 -4.67
N ALA A 21 -5.29 7.62 -3.76
CA ALA A 21 -5.15 7.16 -2.39
C ALA A 21 -6.46 7.23 -1.59
N ARG A 22 -7.25 8.31 -1.75
CA ARG A 22 -8.59 8.39 -1.15
C ARG A 22 -9.51 7.26 -1.63
N GLU A 23 -9.48 6.96 -2.91
CA GLU A 23 -10.29 5.87 -3.47
C GLU A 23 -9.83 4.49 -2.96
N ALA A 24 -8.51 4.28 -2.88
CA ALA A 24 -7.92 3.06 -2.35
C ALA A 24 -8.22 2.87 -0.86
N LEU A 25 -8.19 3.92 -0.04
CA LEU A 25 -8.65 3.86 1.36
C LEU A 25 -10.12 3.46 1.45
N ARG A 26 -10.98 4.04 0.60
CA ARG A 26 -12.43 3.80 0.64
C ARG A 26 -12.84 2.40 0.19
N SER A 27 -12.17 1.84 -0.81
CA SER A 27 -12.64 0.64 -1.54
C SER A 27 -11.60 -0.48 -1.65
N GLY A 28 -10.34 -0.18 -1.35
CA GLY A 28 -9.18 -1.04 -1.61
C GLY A 28 -8.89 -1.25 -3.09
N ALA A 29 -9.60 -0.55 -4.00
CA ALA A 29 -9.41 -0.74 -5.42
C ALA A 29 -7.97 -0.35 -5.81
N TYR A 30 -7.39 -1.10 -6.75
CA TYR A 30 -6.03 -0.89 -7.31
C TYR A 30 -4.95 -0.61 -6.25
N LEU A 31 -5.10 -1.18 -5.06
CA LEU A 31 -4.24 -0.90 -3.91
C LEU A 31 -2.77 -1.14 -4.22
N GLU A 32 -2.44 -2.20 -4.95
CA GLU A 32 -1.08 -2.51 -5.39
C GLU A 32 -0.46 -1.42 -6.26
N HIS A 33 -1.24 -0.82 -7.16
CA HIS A 33 -0.76 0.22 -8.08
C HIS A 33 -0.61 1.55 -7.36
N VAL A 34 -1.55 1.88 -6.47
CA VAL A 34 -1.44 3.09 -5.66
C VAL A 34 -0.25 2.97 -4.71
N LEU A 35 -0.01 1.81 -4.11
CA LEU A 35 1.17 1.57 -3.28
C LEU A 35 2.47 1.65 -4.07
N ASP A 36 2.52 1.13 -5.29
CA ASP A 36 3.68 1.27 -6.18
C ASP A 36 4.03 2.75 -6.42
N LEU A 37 3.03 3.58 -6.77
CA LEU A 37 3.22 5.02 -6.92
C LEU A 37 3.67 5.71 -5.63
N ILE A 38 3.12 5.31 -4.49
CA ILE A 38 3.50 5.84 -3.18
C ILE A 38 4.96 5.52 -2.88
N LEU A 39 5.42 4.30 -3.14
CA LEU A 39 6.80 3.87 -2.88
C LEU A 39 7.83 4.53 -3.81
N LEU A 40 7.38 5.02 -4.98
CA LEU A 40 8.20 5.79 -5.91
C LEU A 40 8.21 7.30 -5.63
N THR A 41 7.32 7.78 -4.76
CA THR A 41 7.17 9.21 -4.44
C THR A 41 7.94 9.54 -3.15
N PRO A 42 8.78 10.60 -3.13
CA PRO A 42 9.46 11.04 -1.92
C PRO A 42 8.47 11.33 -0.77
N ALA A 43 8.83 10.95 0.46
CA ALA A 43 7.94 11.02 1.61
C ALA A 43 7.41 12.43 1.90
N GLU A 44 8.23 13.46 1.66
CA GLU A 44 7.90 14.86 1.82
C GLU A 44 6.84 15.34 0.82
N GLU A 45 6.80 14.74 -0.38
CA GLU A 45 5.89 15.09 -1.47
C GLU A 45 4.59 14.27 -1.43
N LEU A 46 4.55 13.18 -0.65
CA LEU A 46 3.35 12.37 -0.50
C LEU A 46 2.17 13.20 0.04
N PRO A 47 1.01 13.19 -0.65
CA PRO A 47 -0.16 13.91 -0.20
C PRO A 47 -0.83 13.18 1.00
N PRO A 48 -1.71 13.87 1.75
CA PRO A 48 -2.19 13.37 3.06
C PRO A 48 -2.82 11.98 3.04
N SER A 49 -3.65 11.66 2.05
CA SER A 49 -4.31 10.35 1.97
C SER A 49 -3.33 9.25 1.56
N ALA A 50 -2.32 9.59 0.76
CA ALA A 50 -1.25 8.67 0.41
C ALA A 50 -0.38 8.34 1.64
N LYS A 51 -0.02 9.34 2.45
CA LYS A 51 0.67 9.15 3.74
C LYS A 51 -0.15 8.27 4.68
N ARG A 52 -1.44 8.57 4.85
CA ARG A 52 -2.37 7.78 5.67
C ARG A 52 -2.44 6.32 5.19
N LEU A 53 -2.62 6.10 3.89
CA LEU A 53 -2.65 4.76 3.32
C LEU A 53 -1.34 4.00 3.59
N ALA A 54 -0.20 4.63 3.35
CA ALA A 54 1.11 4.04 3.57
C ALA A 54 1.35 3.69 5.05
N ALA A 55 1.00 4.59 5.97
CA ALA A 55 1.09 4.40 7.41
C ALA A 55 0.25 3.21 7.89
N GLY A 56 -1.00 3.12 7.41
CA GLY A 56 -1.90 2.01 7.70
C GLY A 56 -1.40 0.68 7.15
N VAL A 57 -0.90 0.66 5.91
CA VAL A 57 -0.32 -0.55 5.31
C VAL A 57 0.91 -1.00 6.08
N LYS A 58 1.80 -0.07 6.46
CA LYS A 58 2.98 -0.37 7.29
C LYS A 58 2.59 -1.04 8.60
N ARG A 59 1.58 -0.49 9.29
CA ARG A 59 1.04 -1.04 10.53
C ARG A 59 0.50 -2.45 10.34
N VAL A 60 -0.39 -2.66 9.37
CA VAL A 60 -1.03 -3.95 9.09
C VAL A 60 -0.01 -5.03 8.71
N VAL A 61 0.95 -4.72 7.83
CA VAL A 61 1.99 -5.67 7.42
C VAL A 61 2.90 -6.02 8.60
N LYS A 62 3.26 -5.04 9.43
CA LYS A 62 4.10 -5.27 10.63
C LYS A 62 3.42 -6.20 11.63
N SER A 63 2.13 -5.99 11.90
CA SER A 63 1.36 -6.75 12.89
C SER A 63 0.78 -8.07 12.36
N ALA A 64 0.83 -8.31 11.04
CA ALA A 64 0.28 -9.52 10.43
C ALA A 64 0.88 -10.80 11.04
N ASP A 65 0.03 -11.73 11.47
CA ASP A 65 0.47 -13.10 11.74
C ASP A 65 0.58 -13.85 10.40
N CYS A 66 1.80 -13.96 9.88
CA CYS A 66 2.05 -14.59 8.58
C CYS A 66 1.67 -16.07 8.57
N GLY A 67 1.67 -16.76 9.72
CA GLY A 67 1.26 -18.17 9.83
C GLY A 67 -0.25 -18.38 9.70
N ALA A 68 -1.04 -17.33 9.97
CA ALA A 68 -2.50 -17.34 9.84
C ALA A 68 -2.99 -16.96 8.42
N LEU A 69 -2.08 -16.57 7.52
CA LEU A 69 -2.43 -16.22 6.13
C LEU A 69 -2.59 -17.46 5.25
N PRO A 70 -3.30 -17.35 4.11
CA PRO A 70 -3.33 -18.41 3.10
C PRO A 70 -1.92 -18.89 2.75
N PRO A 71 -1.68 -20.20 2.51
CA PRO A 71 -0.34 -20.76 2.33
C PRO A 71 0.53 -20.01 1.31
N ARG A 72 -0.07 -19.54 0.21
CA ARG A 72 0.60 -18.76 -0.83
C ARG A 72 1.15 -17.40 -0.37
N LEU A 73 0.66 -16.86 0.74
CA LEU A 73 1.06 -15.57 1.30
C LEU A 73 2.00 -15.68 2.50
N VAL A 74 2.25 -16.87 3.05
CA VAL A 74 3.09 -17.04 4.24
C VAL A 74 4.50 -16.51 3.99
N VAL A 75 5.18 -17.00 2.95
CA VAL A 75 6.53 -16.55 2.59
C VAL A 75 6.53 -15.10 2.09
N PRO A 76 5.62 -14.67 1.19
CA PRO A 76 5.52 -13.27 0.80
C PRO A 76 5.32 -12.30 1.98
N CYS A 77 4.52 -12.66 2.98
CA CYS A 77 4.32 -11.85 4.20
C CYS A 77 5.62 -11.64 4.97
N GLU A 78 6.43 -12.67 5.15
CA GLU A 78 7.74 -12.57 5.80
C GLU A 78 8.70 -11.68 5.01
N ILE A 79 8.66 -11.74 3.68
CA ILE A 79 9.46 -10.85 2.83
C ILE A 79 8.96 -9.41 2.94
N ALA A 80 7.64 -9.19 2.90
CA ALA A 80 7.02 -7.88 3.06
C ALA A 80 7.42 -7.21 4.37
N LYS A 81 7.40 -7.94 5.50
CA LYS A 81 7.85 -7.41 6.79
C LYS A 81 9.29 -6.89 6.76
N ARG A 82 10.19 -7.58 6.07
CA ARG A 82 11.60 -7.16 5.90
C ARG A 82 11.75 -5.94 4.98
N ARG A 83 10.73 -5.62 4.19
CA ARG A 83 10.69 -4.50 3.24
C ARG A 83 9.94 -3.28 3.78
N LEU A 84 9.43 -3.31 5.02
CA LEU A 84 8.71 -2.18 5.62
C LEU A 84 9.53 -0.89 5.71
N GLY A 85 10.87 -0.98 5.66
CA GLY A 85 11.76 0.18 5.58
C GLY A 85 11.61 0.99 4.30
N LEU A 86 10.97 0.45 3.26
CA LEU A 86 10.64 1.20 2.04
C LEU A 86 9.48 2.20 2.25
N ILE A 87 8.69 2.04 3.32
CA ILE A 87 7.67 3.01 3.69
C ILE A 87 8.31 4.03 4.65
N GLU A 88 8.65 5.19 4.11
CA GLU A 88 9.30 6.30 4.81
C GLU A 88 8.31 7.22 5.56
N VAL A 89 7.20 6.66 6.02
CA VAL A 89 6.28 7.32 6.96
C VAL A 89 6.12 6.47 8.22
N ASP A 90 5.79 7.10 9.34
CA ASP A 90 5.48 6.38 10.58
C ASP A 90 4.22 5.53 10.43
N GLU A 91 4.14 4.45 11.21
CA GLU A 91 2.96 3.58 11.21
C GLU A 91 1.81 4.21 12.00
N GLU A 92 0.59 4.07 11.50
CA GLU A 92 -0.63 4.61 12.13
C GLU A 92 -1.73 3.54 12.10
N GLU A 93 -2.62 3.57 13.10
CA GLU A 93 -3.86 2.79 13.05
C GLU A 93 -4.85 3.49 12.11
N VAL A 94 -5.14 2.82 10.99
CA VAL A 94 -6.01 3.34 9.93
C VAL A 94 -7.12 2.32 9.72
N PRO A 95 -8.31 2.52 10.34
CA PRO A 95 -9.42 1.57 10.29
C PRO A 95 -9.83 1.19 8.87
N GLU A 96 -9.72 2.14 7.93
CA GLU A 96 -10.03 1.91 6.52
C GLU A 96 -9.12 0.85 5.91
N VAL A 97 -7.83 0.84 6.26
CA VAL A 97 -6.85 -0.16 5.77
C VAL A 97 -7.06 -1.50 6.46
N GLU A 98 -7.36 -1.51 7.76
CA GLU A 98 -7.67 -2.74 8.50
C GLU A 98 -8.90 -3.45 7.93
N ALA A 99 -9.94 -2.67 7.57
CA ALA A 99 -11.17 -3.17 6.96
C ALA A 99 -10.95 -3.82 5.58
N LEU A 100 -9.84 -3.52 4.87
CA LEU A 100 -9.49 -4.18 3.61
C LEU A 100 -9.08 -5.65 3.80
N GLY A 101 -8.70 -6.02 5.04
CA GLY A 101 -8.26 -7.35 5.41
C GLY A 101 -6.77 -7.58 5.20
N VAL A 102 -6.13 -8.21 6.20
CA VAL A 102 -4.66 -8.43 6.26
C VAL A 102 -4.12 -9.11 5.01
N ALA A 103 -4.79 -10.17 4.52
CA ALA A 103 -4.33 -10.92 3.36
C ALA A 103 -4.28 -10.05 2.09
N ARG A 104 -5.26 -9.16 1.90
CA ARG A 104 -5.32 -8.25 0.75
C ARG A 104 -4.24 -7.18 0.83
N VAL A 105 -4.06 -6.59 2.01
CA VAL A 105 -3.03 -5.58 2.25
C VAL A 105 -1.63 -6.16 2.04
N VAL A 106 -1.35 -7.33 2.62
CA VAL A 106 -0.08 -8.04 2.44
C VAL A 106 0.15 -8.38 0.97
N TYR A 107 -0.85 -8.91 0.26
CA TYR A 107 -0.74 -9.19 -1.17
C TYR A 107 -0.41 -7.92 -1.97
N ALA A 108 -1.15 -6.83 -1.75
CA ALA A 108 -0.96 -5.59 -2.49
C ALA A 108 0.42 -4.98 -2.24
N PHE A 109 0.87 -4.96 -0.98
CA PHE A 109 2.20 -4.46 -0.65
C PHE A 109 3.30 -5.36 -1.23
N CYS A 110 3.15 -6.69 -1.17
CA CYS A 110 4.09 -7.62 -1.83
C CYS A 110 4.23 -7.30 -3.32
N LYS A 111 3.10 -7.11 -4.01
CA LYS A 111 3.09 -6.76 -5.44
C LYS A 111 3.79 -5.42 -5.71
N ALA A 112 3.53 -4.40 -4.89
CA ALA A 112 4.15 -3.09 -5.01
C ALA A 112 5.67 -3.13 -4.80
N VAL A 113 6.17 -3.96 -3.88
CA VAL A 113 7.63 -4.12 -3.64
C VAL A 113 8.29 -5.17 -4.54
N GLY A 114 7.60 -5.64 -5.59
CA GLY A 114 8.14 -6.58 -6.58
C GLY A 114 8.28 -8.03 -6.10
N VAL A 115 7.58 -8.44 -5.04
CA VAL A 115 7.54 -9.83 -4.58
C VAL A 115 6.53 -10.62 -5.41
N ILE A 116 7.00 -11.72 -6.00
CA ILE A 116 6.15 -12.65 -6.74
C ILE A 116 5.27 -13.41 -5.76
N VAL A 117 3.96 -13.29 -5.91
CA VAL A 117 2.97 -14.11 -5.22
C VAL A 117 2.37 -15.04 -6.27
N GLN A 118 2.48 -16.36 -6.06
CA GLN A 118 1.95 -17.40 -6.94
C GLN A 118 0.57 -17.88 -6.47
#